data_AF-A0A1G2B0G9-F1
#
_entry.id   AF-A0A1G2B0G9-F1
#
_cell.length_a   1.000
_cell.length_b   1.000
_cell.length_c   1.000
_cell.angle_alpha   90.00
_cell.angle_beta   90.00
_cell.angle_gamma   90.00
#
_symmetry.space_group_name_H-M   'P 1'
#
loop_
_entity.id
_entity.type
_entity.pdbx_description
1 polymer ?
#
loop_
_entity_poly.entity_id
_entity_poly.type
_entity_poly.pdbx_seq_one_letter_code
_entity_poly.pdbx_strand_id
1 'polypeptide(L)'
;MHMTLKRIIIFISLGIAIVLALVGGVNVIFFRDWGDGAVMPDIEMQVEEIAGNEQEFSVARMFTLVPGQVIQADELDLRLVVNNIMYIPCMSNVSNCQFTSFRADLTLSLISDPTKADTVSFVGFPSEIRSLGKSLQIVSATAQNIQIIIRGSAAKATVPSGN
;
A
#
# COMPACT_ATOMS: atom_id res chain seq x y z
N MET A 1 -24.65 16.26 -42.79
CA MET A 1 -23.65 17.23 -42.29
C MET A 1 -22.40 16.45 -41.89
N HIS A 2 -21.42 16.30 -42.78
CA HIS A 2 -20.20 15.53 -42.49
C HIS A 2 -19.30 16.34 -41.55
N MET A 3 -19.29 16.00 -40.27
CA MET A 3 -18.26 16.49 -39.35
C MET A 3 -16.94 15.81 -39.71
N THR A 4 -15.94 16.61 -40.05
CA THR A 4 -14.59 16.12 -40.34
C THR A 4 -13.96 15.55 -39.08
N LEU A 5 -13.26 14.41 -39.22
CA LEU A 5 -12.61 13.66 -38.13
C LEU A 5 -11.81 14.55 -37.15
N LYS A 6 -11.20 15.63 -37.66
CA LYS A 6 -10.48 16.63 -36.87
C LYS A 6 -11.35 17.34 -35.83
N ARG A 7 -12.62 17.62 -36.15
CA ARG A 7 -13.56 18.28 -35.22
C ARG A 7 -13.96 17.34 -34.09
N ILE A 8 -14.15 16.05 -34.38
CA ILE A 8 -14.53 15.03 -33.39
C ILE A 8 -13.44 14.90 -32.32
N ILE A 9 -12.17 14.84 -32.72
CA ILE A 9 -11.05 14.73 -31.79
C ILE A 9 -10.98 15.94 -30.84
N ILE A 10 -11.19 17.15 -31.37
CA ILE A 10 -11.18 18.38 -30.57
C ILE A 10 -12.31 18.37 -29.51
N PHE A 11 -13.52 17.96 -29.90
CA PHE A 11 -14.64 17.86 -28.96
C PHE A 11 -14.40 16.81 -27.87
N ILE A 12 -13.81 15.67 -28.20
CA ILE A 12 -13.47 14.63 -27.21
C ILE A 12 -12.41 15.15 -26.23
N SER A 13 -11.34 15.78 -26.73
CA SER A 13 -10.30 16.33 -25.85
C SER A 13 -10.81 17.44 -24.93
N LEU A 14 -11.71 18.29 -25.41
CA LEU A 14 -12.32 19.35 -24.61
C LEU A 14 -13.25 18.77 -23.54
N GLY A 15 -14.03 17.74 -23.88
CA GLY A 15 -14.88 17.03 -22.92
C GLY A 15 -14.09 16.40 -21.78
N ILE A 16 -12.96 15.73 -22.10
CA ILE A 16 -12.09 15.12 -21.09
C ILE A 16 -11.48 16.18 -20.17
N ALA A 17 -11.02 17.31 -20.72
CA ALA A 17 -10.46 18.40 -19.93
C ALA A 17 -11.47 19.01 -18.94
N ILE A 18 -12.73 19.17 -19.34
CA ILE A 18 -13.81 19.67 -18.47
C ILE A 18 -14.11 18.69 -17.34
N VAL A 19 -14.18 17.39 -17.64
CA VAL A 19 -14.42 16.36 -16.62
C VAL A 19 -13.29 16.33 -15.58
N LEU A 20 -12.03 16.40 -16.03
CA LEU A 20 -10.88 16.45 -15.13
C LEU A 20 -10.87 17.73 -14.26
N ALA A 21 -11.26 18.88 -14.81
CA ALA A 21 -11.35 20.13 -14.06
C ALA A 21 -12.46 20.08 -12.99
N LEU A 22 -13.60 19.44 -13.28
CA LEU A 22 -14.68 19.27 -12.30
C LEU A 22 -14.28 18.29 -11.19
N VAL A 23 -13.66 17.15 -11.51
CA VAL A 23 -13.19 16.18 -10.51
C VAL A 23 -12.04 16.77 -9.67
N GLY A 24 -11.13 17.53 -10.27
CA GLY A 24 -10.07 18.24 -9.55
C GLY A 24 -10.60 19.37 -8.67
N GLY A 25 -11.58 20.14 -9.14
CA GLY A 25 -12.19 21.25 -8.40
C GLY A 25 -13.01 20.79 -7.18
N VAL A 26 -13.73 19.66 -7.28
CA VAL A 26 -14.49 19.11 -6.15
C VAL A 26 -13.58 18.70 -4.98
N ASN A 27 -12.35 18.26 -5.25
CA ASN A 27 -11.40 17.90 -4.20
C ASN A 27 -10.81 19.11 -3.45
N VAL A 28 -10.86 20.32 -4.03
CA VAL A 28 -10.33 21.54 -3.38
C VAL A 28 -11.34 22.17 -2.41
N ILE A 29 -12.64 21.87 -2.55
CA ILE A 29 -13.70 22.46 -1.70
C ILE A 29 -13.77 21.80 -0.31
N PHE A 30 -13.18 20.61 -0.11
CA PHE A 30 -13.19 19.93 1.19
C PHE A 30 -12.09 20.37 2.18
N PHE A 31 -11.21 21.31 1.82
CA PHE A 31 -10.11 21.77 2.69
C PHE A 31 -10.21 23.24 3.11
N ARG A 32 -11.41 23.84 3.13
CA ARG A 32 -11.56 25.25 3.51
C ARG A 32 -12.77 25.53 4.39
N ASP A 33 -12.61 25.31 5.70
CA ASP A 33 -12.99 26.23 6.79
C ASP A 33 -12.86 25.53 8.14
N TRP A 34 -11.79 25.84 8.89
CA TRP A 34 -11.78 25.68 10.35
C TRP A 34 -11.12 26.91 10.93
N GLY A 35 -11.93 27.94 11.07
CA GLY A 35 -11.53 29.22 11.64
C GLY A 35 -12.76 30.07 11.85
N ASP A 36 -13.58 29.70 12.83
CA ASP A 36 -14.11 30.65 13.82
C ASP A 36 -14.98 29.94 14.86
N GLY A 37 -14.89 30.46 16.08
CA GLY A 37 -15.26 29.79 17.33
C GLY A 37 -16.70 29.30 17.41
N ALA A 38 -16.85 28.06 17.87
CA ALA A 38 -18.08 27.55 18.43
C ALA A 38 -17.87 27.24 19.91
N VAL A 39 -18.72 27.86 20.72
CA VAL A 39 -18.87 27.76 22.17
C VAL A 39 -19.00 26.28 22.60
N MET A 40 -18.25 25.87 23.62
CA MET A 40 -18.36 24.53 24.21
C MET A 40 -19.70 24.37 24.94
N PRO A 41 -20.48 23.29 24.67
CA PRO A 41 -21.47 22.82 25.62
C PRO A 41 -20.79 21.96 26.69
N ASP A 42 -21.16 22.18 27.96
CA ASP A 42 -20.79 21.30 29.08
C ASP A 42 -21.29 19.89 28.80
N ILE A 43 -20.37 18.97 28.50
CA ILE A 43 -20.65 17.54 28.42
C ILE A 43 -20.39 16.98 29.82
N GLU A 44 -21.46 16.60 30.49
CA GLU A 44 -21.40 15.72 31.66
C GLU A 44 -20.54 14.50 31.32
N MET A 45 -19.42 14.35 32.04
CA MET A 45 -18.57 13.16 31.96
C MET A 45 -19.39 11.93 32.36
N GLN A 46 -19.92 11.22 31.37
CA GLN A 46 -20.15 9.79 31.51
C GLN A 46 -18.78 9.14 31.37
N VAL A 47 -18.21 8.76 32.52
CA VAL A 47 -17.05 7.87 32.57
C VAL A 47 -17.55 6.49 32.11
N GLU A 48 -17.63 6.30 30.80
CA GLU A 48 -17.61 4.98 30.20
C GLU A 48 -16.14 4.65 29.95
N GLU A 49 -15.60 3.80 30.83
CA GLU A 49 -14.25 3.26 30.78
C GLU A 49 -14.10 2.36 29.56
N ILE A 50 -13.88 2.93 28.38
CA ILE A 50 -13.48 2.19 27.19
C ILE A 50 -12.35 2.94 26.49
N ALA A 51 -11.13 2.63 26.88
CA ALA A 51 -10.05 2.32 25.96
C ALA A 51 -8.83 2.05 26.81
N GLY A 52 -8.63 0.78 27.16
CA GLY A 52 -7.28 0.31 27.40
C GLY A 52 -6.42 0.80 26.24
N ASN A 53 -5.26 1.35 26.60
CA ASN A 53 -4.11 1.39 25.70
C ASN A 53 -3.90 -0.02 25.13
N GLU A 54 -4.58 -0.36 24.03
CA GLU A 54 -4.03 -1.31 23.08
C GLU A 54 -2.84 -0.56 22.46
N GLN A 55 -1.72 -0.65 23.18
CA GLN A 55 -0.41 -0.45 22.64
C GLN A 55 -0.33 -1.38 21.44
N GLU A 56 -0.64 -0.83 20.25
CA GLU A 56 -0.72 -1.57 19.00
C GLU A 56 0.66 -2.19 18.79
N PHE A 57 0.79 -3.48 19.14
CA PHE A 57 2.04 -4.20 18.99
C PHE A 57 2.28 -4.38 17.48
N SER A 58 2.91 -3.37 16.89
CA SER A 58 3.38 -3.40 15.52
C SER A 58 4.57 -4.36 15.46
N VAL A 59 4.30 -5.59 15.04
CA VAL A 59 5.33 -6.57 14.76
C VAL A 59 5.98 -6.17 13.44
N ALA A 60 7.29 -5.98 13.46
CA ALA A 60 8.10 -5.71 12.28
C ALA A 60 9.05 -6.90 12.05
N ARG A 61 9.00 -7.49 10.86
CA ARG A 61 9.85 -8.61 10.48
C ARG A 61 10.50 -8.35 9.13
N MET A 62 11.80 -8.65 9.05
CA MET A 62 12.54 -8.61 7.81
C MET A 62 12.57 -10.00 7.17
N PHE A 63 12.29 -10.06 5.87
CA PHE A 63 12.30 -11.28 5.09
C PHE A 63 13.23 -11.13 3.91
N THR A 64 14.01 -12.17 3.62
CA THR A 64 14.70 -12.31 2.33
C THR A 64 13.87 -13.26 1.50
N LEU A 65 13.32 -12.76 0.38
CA LEU A 65 12.44 -13.52 -0.49
C LEU A 65 13.13 -13.80 -1.83
N VAL A 66 12.98 -15.02 -2.32
CA VAL A 66 13.46 -15.49 -3.62
C VAL A 66 12.24 -15.82 -4.51
N PRO A 67 12.28 -15.57 -5.84
CA PRO A 67 11.20 -15.96 -6.74
C PRO A 67 10.78 -17.43 -6.59
N GLY A 68 9.47 -17.67 -6.52
CA GLY A 68 8.87 -18.99 -6.33
C GLY A 68 8.91 -19.51 -4.89
N GLN A 69 9.61 -18.84 -3.97
CA GLN A 69 9.59 -19.22 -2.56
C GLN A 69 8.26 -18.84 -1.91
N VAL A 70 7.72 -19.77 -1.13
CA VAL A 70 6.57 -19.51 -0.26
C VAL A 70 7.08 -19.35 1.17
N ILE A 71 6.76 -18.23 1.81
CA ILE A 71 7.06 -17.99 3.23
C ILE A 71 5.75 -17.86 4.00
N GLN A 72 5.70 -18.47 5.19
CA GLN A 72 4.64 -18.28 6.16
C GLN A 72 5.20 -17.50 7.35
N ALA A 73 4.46 -16.48 7.77
CA ALA A 73 4.78 -15.59 8.88
C ALA A 73 3.57 -15.55 9.81
N ASP A 74 3.45 -16.54 10.69
CA ASP A 74 2.30 -16.73 11.59
C ASP A 74 2.05 -15.51 12.48
N GLU A 75 3.13 -14.91 12.99
CA GLU A 75 3.06 -13.69 13.80
C GLU A 75 2.38 -12.51 13.08
N LEU A 76 2.45 -12.47 11.76
CA LEU A 76 1.84 -11.43 10.92
C LEU A 76 0.55 -11.89 10.25
N ASP A 77 0.12 -13.14 10.49
CA ASP A 77 -0.98 -13.79 9.77
C ASP A 77 -0.80 -13.71 8.24
N LEU A 78 0.41 -13.97 7.74
CA LEU A 78 0.73 -13.76 6.34
C LEU A 78 1.43 -14.95 5.70
N ARG A 79 0.98 -15.30 4.50
CA ARG A 79 1.70 -16.11 3.54
C ARG A 79 2.15 -15.21 2.38
N LEU A 80 3.41 -15.33 1.99
CA LEU A 80 4.07 -14.49 0.99
C LEU A 80 4.65 -15.36 -0.12
N VAL A 81 4.49 -14.92 -1.37
CA VAL A 81 5.10 -15.55 -2.54
C VAL A 81 5.64 -14.46 -3.46
N VAL A 82 6.91 -14.57 -3.86
CA VAL A 82 7.45 -13.70 -4.92
C VAL A 82 7.18 -14.36 -6.26
N ASN A 83 6.35 -13.74 -7.07
CA ASN A 83 5.99 -14.28 -8.38
C ASN A 83 7.06 -13.97 -9.41
N ASN A 84 7.58 -12.74 -9.40
CA ASN A 84 8.51 -12.27 -10.40
C ASN A 84 9.41 -11.16 -9.84
N ILE A 85 10.67 -11.14 -10.30
CA ILE A 85 11.59 -10.03 -10.11
C ILE A 85 12.15 -9.68 -11.49
N MET A 86 11.86 -8.47 -11.95
CA MET A 86 12.47 -7.88 -13.13
C MET A 86 13.46 -6.80 -12.71
N TYR A 87 14.66 -6.92 -13.24
CA TYR A 87 15.77 -6.06 -12.91
C TYR A 87 16.50 -5.70 -14.19
N ILE A 88 16.63 -4.39 -14.46
CA ILE A 88 17.41 -3.88 -15.59
C ILE A 88 18.64 -3.19 -15.01
N PRO A 89 19.85 -3.78 -15.12
CA PRO A 89 21.07 -3.15 -14.61
C PRO A 89 21.34 -1.81 -15.29
N CYS A 90 22.03 -0.91 -14.59
CA CYS A 90 22.65 0.22 -15.28
C CYS A 90 23.80 -0.29 -16.15
N MET A 91 23.73 -0.06 -17.46
CA MET A 91 24.82 -0.39 -18.39
C MET A 91 25.98 0.62 -18.34
N SER A 92 25.82 1.74 -17.62
CA SER A 92 26.79 2.83 -17.62
C SER A 92 27.72 2.77 -16.41
N ASN A 93 28.95 3.26 -16.59
CA ASN A 93 29.91 3.53 -15.52
C ASN A 93 29.49 4.73 -14.63
N VAL A 94 28.18 5.04 -14.56
CA VAL A 94 27.67 6.09 -13.68
C VAL A 94 27.84 5.59 -12.26
N SER A 95 28.67 6.28 -11.49
CA SER A 95 28.89 5.97 -10.09
C SER A 95 27.54 5.93 -9.36
N ASN A 96 27.32 4.85 -8.60
CA ASN A 96 26.12 4.60 -7.77
C ASN A 96 24.81 4.27 -8.52
N CYS A 97 24.83 4.05 -9.83
CA CYS A 97 23.66 3.52 -10.56
C CYS A 97 23.63 1.99 -10.46
N GLN A 98 22.78 1.42 -9.60
CA GLN A 98 22.63 -0.04 -9.51
C GLN A 98 21.72 -0.59 -10.63
N PHE A 99 20.55 0.02 -10.84
CA PHE A 99 19.58 -0.39 -11.86
C PHE A 99 18.86 0.80 -12.48
N THR A 100 18.46 0.67 -13.75
CA THR A 100 17.59 1.64 -14.44
C THR A 100 16.11 1.37 -14.19
N SER A 101 15.76 0.10 -13.97
CA SER A 101 14.40 -0.30 -13.63
C SER A 101 14.44 -1.50 -12.70
N PHE A 102 13.53 -1.47 -11.72
CA PHE A 102 13.26 -2.57 -10.83
C PHE A 102 11.75 -2.75 -10.71
N ARG A 103 11.29 -3.99 -10.85
CA ARG A 103 9.92 -4.37 -10.56
C ARG A 103 9.89 -5.73 -9.85
N ALA A 104 9.12 -5.83 -8.78
CA ALA A 104 8.85 -7.09 -8.11
C ALA A 104 7.35 -7.26 -7.87
N ASP A 105 6.82 -8.42 -8.24
CA ASP A 105 5.42 -8.77 -8.03
C ASP A 105 5.34 -9.82 -6.92
N LEU A 106 4.59 -9.54 -5.86
CA LEU A 106 4.40 -10.43 -4.70
C LEU A 106 2.92 -10.73 -4.52
N THR A 107 2.59 -11.99 -4.28
CA THR A 107 1.28 -12.38 -3.78
C THR A 107 1.35 -12.56 -2.28
N LEU A 108 0.40 -11.91 -1.59
CA LEU A 108 0.15 -12.07 -0.18
C LEU A 108 -1.17 -12.79 0.01
N SER A 109 -1.28 -13.62 1.04
CA SER A 109 -2.58 -14.10 1.53
C SER A 109 -2.56 -14.17 3.04
N LEU A 110 -3.73 -14.03 3.68
CA LEU A 110 -3.82 -14.29 5.11
C LEU A 110 -3.72 -15.80 5.39
N ILE A 111 -3.11 -16.18 6.51
CA ILE A 111 -3.05 -17.60 6.92
C ILE A 111 -4.40 -18.01 7.51
N SER A 112 -5.00 -17.13 8.32
CA SER A 112 -6.31 -17.30 8.94
C SER A 112 -7.46 -17.35 7.93
N ASP A 113 -7.31 -16.66 6.80
CA ASP A 113 -8.29 -16.62 5.72
C ASP A 113 -7.60 -16.64 4.35
N PRO A 114 -7.27 -17.85 3.82
CA PRO A 114 -6.57 -17.99 2.54
C PRO A 114 -7.33 -17.46 1.33
N THR A 115 -8.63 -17.17 1.47
CA THR A 115 -9.44 -16.57 0.40
C THR A 115 -9.12 -15.09 0.22
N LYS A 116 -8.58 -14.44 1.27
CA LYS A 116 -8.06 -13.08 1.20
C LYS A 116 -6.63 -13.11 0.71
N ALA A 117 -6.49 -12.96 -0.60
CA ALA A 117 -5.22 -12.79 -1.26
C ALA A 117 -5.16 -11.44 -2.00
N ASP A 118 -3.98 -10.86 -2.06
CA ASP A 118 -3.71 -9.65 -2.82
C ASP A 118 -2.38 -9.79 -3.56
N THR A 119 -2.24 -9.11 -4.70
CA THR A 119 -0.98 -9.06 -5.45
C THR A 119 -0.51 -7.63 -5.50
N VAL A 120 0.67 -7.39 -4.92
CA VAL A 120 1.32 -6.09 -4.91
C VAL A 120 2.46 -6.07 -5.91
N SER A 121 2.62 -4.94 -6.59
CA SER A 121 3.71 -4.71 -7.54
C SER A 121 4.54 -3.52 -7.06
N PHE A 122 5.79 -3.77 -6.70
CA PHE A 122 6.75 -2.70 -6.44
C PHE A 122 7.36 -2.24 -7.76
N VAL A 123 7.37 -0.92 -7.98
CA VAL A 123 7.95 -0.29 -9.17
C VAL A 123 8.94 0.78 -8.69
N GLY A 124 10.22 0.58 -8.97
CA GLY A 124 11.30 1.41 -8.41
C GLY A 124 11.69 1.03 -6.98
N PHE A 125 12.65 1.75 -6.41
CA PHE A 125 13.22 1.46 -5.09
C PHE A 125 13.89 2.71 -4.48
N PRO A 126 13.77 2.96 -3.16
CA PRO A 126 12.94 2.24 -2.18
C PRO A 126 11.45 2.55 -2.35
N SER A 127 10.60 1.60 -1.98
CA SER A 127 9.14 1.69 -2.14
C SER A 127 8.41 1.06 -0.95
N GLU A 128 7.35 1.72 -0.50
CA GLU A 128 6.43 1.20 0.52
C GLU A 128 5.03 1.01 -0.08
N ILE A 129 4.41 -0.13 0.20
CA ILE A 129 3.04 -0.47 -0.22
C ILE A 129 2.28 -1.00 0.99
N ARG A 130 0.98 -0.71 1.06
CA ARG A 130 0.09 -1.26 2.09
C ARG A 130 -0.87 -2.27 1.45
N SER A 131 -1.00 -3.43 2.06
CA SER A 131 -1.89 -4.51 1.62
C SER A 131 -2.25 -5.42 2.80
N LEU A 132 -3.50 -5.92 2.83
CA LEU A 132 -4.02 -6.80 3.89
C LEU A 132 -3.75 -6.29 5.32
N GLY A 133 -3.82 -4.96 5.52
CA GLY A 133 -3.56 -4.32 6.81
C GLY A 133 -2.07 -4.30 7.22
N LYS A 134 -1.15 -4.64 6.33
CA LYS A 134 0.30 -4.65 6.56
C LYS A 134 0.99 -3.61 5.67
N SER A 135 2.06 -3.00 6.17
CA SER A 135 2.98 -2.15 5.41
C SER A 135 4.18 -2.98 4.99
N LEU A 136 4.48 -2.99 3.69
CA LEU A 136 5.60 -3.69 3.09
C LEU A 136 6.56 -2.66 2.50
N GLN A 137 7.81 -2.70 2.93
CA GLN A 137 8.86 -1.81 2.47
C GLN A 137 10.05 -2.61 1.97
N ILE A 138 10.50 -2.35 0.74
CA ILE A 138 11.74 -2.97 0.26
C ILE A 138 12.94 -2.24 0.88
N VAL A 139 13.87 -3.01 1.46
CA VAL A 139 15.12 -2.54 2.08
C VAL A 139 16.33 -2.74 1.16
N SER A 140 16.31 -3.79 0.36
CA SER A 140 17.29 -4.02 -0.71
C SER A 140 16.71 -5.00 -1.73
N ALA A 141 17.27 -5.00 -2.94
CA ALA A 141 16.89 -5.94 -3.98
C ALA A 141 18.07 -6.25 -4.89
N THR A 142 18.09 -7.48 -5.40
CA THR A 142 19.03 -7.97 -6.41
C THR A 142 18.27 -8.71 -7.49
N ALA A 143 18.97 -9.19 -8.53
CA ALA A 143 18.36 -10.05 -9.55
C ALA A 143 17.87 -11.41 -9.00
N GLN A 144 18.29 -11.81 -7.79
CA GLN A 144 18.02 -13.13 -7.23
C GLN A 144 17.08 -13.10 -6.01
N ASN A 145 17.03 -11.97 -5.31
CA ASN A 145 16.25 -11.86 -4.08
C ASN A 145 15.80 -10.42 -3.83
N ILE A 146 14.80 -10.28 -2.97
CA ILE A 146 14.38 -9.01 -2.37
C ILE A 146 14.43 -9.14 -0.85
N GLN A 147 14.93 -8.12 -0.18
CA GLN A 147 14.77 -7.97 1.26
C GLN A 147 13.68 -6.97 1.53
N ILE A 148 12.66 -7.42 2.26
CA ILE A 148 11.51 -6.59 2.62
C ILE A 148 11.36 -6.56 4.15
N ILE A 149 10.98 -5.41 4.68
CA ILE A 149 10.44 -5.30 6.03
C ILE A 149 8.93 -5.23 5.90
N ILE A 150 8.25 -6.11 6.62
CA ILE A 150 6.80 -6.08 6.78
C ILE A 150 6.47 -5.65 8.19
N ARG A 151 5.57 -4.68 8.32
CA ARG A 151 5.07 -4.16 9.58
C ARG A 151 3.56 -4.32 9.66
N GLY A 152 3.05 -4.69 10.82
CA GLY A 152 1.64 -4.57 11.14
C GLY A 152 1.30 -5.24 12.47
N SER A 153 0.01 -5.32 12.77
CA SER A 153 -0.43 -5.90 14.04
C SER A 153 -0.15 -7.40 14.08
N ALA A 154 0.26 -7.89 15.25
CA ALA A 154 0.39 -9.32 15.52
C ALA A 154 -0.95 -10.03 15.26
N ALA A 155 -0.91 -11.20 14.64
CA ALA A 155 -2.05 -12.11 14.70
C ALA A 155 -2.33 -12.39 16.18
N LYS A 156 -3.53 -12.07 16.69
CA LYS A 156 -3.95 -12.58 18.00
C LYS A 156 -3.89 -14.10 17.88
N ALA A 157 -2.84 -14.71 18.44
CA ALA A 157 -2.79 -16.15 18.61
C ALA A 157 -4.10 -16.52 19.30
N THR A 158 -4.98 -17.23 18.60
CA THR A 158 -6.24 -17.67 19.17
C THR A 158 -5.84 -18.64 20.26
N VAL A 159 -5.78 -18.15 21.51
CA VAL A 159 -5.53 -18.99 22.67
C VAL A 159 -6.65 -20.03 22.63
N PRO A 160 -6.34 -21.33 22.50
CA PRO A 160 -7.38 -22.32 22.61
C PRO A 160 -7.95 -22.16 24.02
N SER A 161 -9.20 -21.68 24.11
CA SER A 161 -9.96 -21.71 25.34
C SER A 161 -10.14 -23.17 25.72
N GLY A 162 -9.18 -23.72 26.46
CA GLY A 162 -9.32 -25.03 27.09
C GLY A 162 -10.46 -24.96 28.10
N ASN A 163 -11.42 -25.88 27.93
CA ASN A 163 -12.49 -26.16 28.89
C ASN A 163 -11.95 -26.45 30.30
#